data_AF-A0A520INW3-F1
#
_entry.id   AF-A0A520INW3-F1
#
_cell.length_a   1.000
_cell.length_b   1.000
_cell.length_c   1.000
_cell.angle_alpha   90.00
_cell.angle_beta   90.00
_cell.angle_gamma   90.00
#
_symmetry.space_group_name_H-M   'P 1'
#
loop_
_entity.id
_entity.type
_entity.pdbx_description
1 polymer ?
#
loop_
_entity_poly.entity_id
_entity_poly.type
_entity_poly.pdbx_seq_one_letter_code
_entity_poly.pdbx_strand_id
1 'polypeptide(L)'
;MSFNDFSWNPVYAACSVKRDAGAIAALEASFLGDARAAALAARARAKAQVGRDIPYVLLMHVGAFDARMLPKLLALYREMGFRFVTLPDAEADPYYARAVDLSLSGSTPSLAGPPTIPTLVGPPAGLCS
;
A
#
# COMPACT_ATOMS: atom_id res chain seq x y z
N MET A 1 6.16 -0.66 -1.58
CA MET A 1 4.91 -1.29 -1.09
C MET A 1 3.76 -0.70 -1.88
N SER A 2 2.83 -1.55 -2.35
CA SER A 2 1.63 -1.13 -3.08
C SER A 2 0.51 -2.10 -2.76
N PHE A 3 -0.73 -1.61 -2.82
CA PHE A 3 -1.94 -2.42 -2.74
C PHE A 3 -2.94 -2.11 -3.86
N ASN A 4 -2.47 -1.52 -4.97
CA ASN A 4 -3.27 -1.15 -6.14
C ASN A 4 -4.44 -0.20 -5.79
N ASP A 5 -4.19 0.76 -4.90
CA ASP A 5 -5.13 1.75 -4.37
C ASP A 5 -5.97 2.46 -5.46
N PHE A 6 -5.36 2.70 -6.63
CA PHE A 6 -6.04 3.27 -7.81
C PHE A 6 -7.32 2.52 -8.21
N SER A 7 -7.41 1.22 -7.92
CA SER A 7 -8.54 0.36 -8.32
C SER A 7 -9.84 0.70 -7.57
N TRP A 8 -9.77 1.39 -6.42
CA TRP A 8 -10.95 1.71 -5.62
C TRP A 8 -11.67 2.97 -6.09
N ASN A 9 -10.96 3.92 -6.70
CA ASN A 9 -11.53 5.22 -7.04
C ASN A 9 -12.72 5.14 -8.03
N PRO A 10 -12.70 4.30 -9.10
CA PRO A 10 -13.87 4.14 -9.96
C PRO A 10 -15.09 3.58 -9.23
N VAL A 11 -14.90 2.61 -8.33
CA VAL A 11 -15.98 2.01 -7.53
C VAL A 11 -16.57 3.04 -6.57
N TYR A 12 -15.72 3.83 -5.92
CA TYR A 12 -16.16 4.92 -5.05
C TYR A 12 -16.97 5.97 -5.82
N ALA A 13 -16.54 6.34 -7.02
CA ALA A 13 -17.28 7.29 -7.85
C ALA A 13 -18.69 6.76 -8.17
N ALA A 14 -18.81 5.49 -8.53
CA ALA A 14 -20.10 4.86 -8.81
C ALA A 14 -21.00 4.79 -7.57
N CYS A 15 -20.45 4.43 -6.40
CA CYS A 15 -21.20 4.44 -5.14
C CYS A 15 -21.65 5.83 -4.72
N SER A 16 -20.82 6.84 -4.98
CA SER A 16 -21.09 8.24 -4.62
C SER A 16 -22.27 8.81 -5.40
N VAL A 17 -22.39 8.47 -6.68
CA VAL A 17 -23.56 8.83 -7.52
C VAL A 17 -24.85 8.26 -6.94
N LYS A 18 -24.82 7.00 -6.50
CA LYS A 18 -25.96 6.32 -5.87
C LYS A 18 -26.23 6.78 -4.42
N ARG A 19 -25.31 7.54 -3.82
CA ARG A 19 -25.32 7.94 -2.41
C ARG A 19 -25.47 6.76 -1.45
N ASP A 20 -24.90 5.61 -1.83
CA ASP A 20 -24.99 4.39 -1.05
C ASP A 20 -23.92 4.38 0.06
N ALA A 21 -24.30 4.89 1.22
CA ALA A 21 -23.41 4.97 2.39
C ALA A 21 -22.96 3.59 2.89
N GLY A 22 -23.81 2.57 2.74
CA GLY A 22 -23.48 1.19 3.13
C GLY A 22 -22.41 0.59 2.23
N ALA A 23 -22.56 0.78 0.92
CA ALA A 23 -21.56 0.35 -0.05
C ALA A 23 -20.24 1.11 0.11
N ILE A 24 -20.29 2.43 0.35
CA ILE A 24 -19.09 3.22 0.65
C ILE A 24 -18.38 2.65 1.90
N ALA A 25 -19.10 2.37 2.98
CA ALA A 25 -18.50 1.80 4.20
C ALA A 25 -17.85 0.42 3.94
N ALA A 26 -18.48 -0.44 3.14
CA ALA A 26 -17.90 -1.73 2.74
C ALA A 26 -16.61 -1.55 1.91
N LEU A 27 -16.60 -0.56 1.02
CA LEU A 27 -15.44 -0.23 0.19
C LEU A 27 -14.27 0.31 1.04
N GLU A 28 -14.55 1.15 2.04
CA GLU A 28 -13.54 1.64 2.99
C GLU A 28 -12.92 0.52 3.82
N ALA A 29 -13.74 -0.43 4.28
CA ALA A 29 -13.27 -1.59 5.03
C ALA A 29 -12.36 -2.48 4.18
N SER A 30 -12.72 -2.73 2.91
CA SER A 30 -11.89 -3.55 2.02
C SER A 30 -10.55 -2.88 1.70
N PHE A 31 -10.55 -1.55 1.49
CA PHE A 31 -9.35 -0.77 1.26
C PHE A 31 -8.35 -0.90 2.42
N LEU A 32 -8.82 -0.76 3.66
CA LEU A 32 -7.98 -0.93 4.85
C LEU A 32 -7.50 -2.39 5.04
N GLY A 33 -8.33 -3.36 4.64
CA GLY A 33 -7.96 -4.78 4.62
C GLY A 33 -6.75 -5.04 3.73
N ASP A 34 -6.80 -4.57 2.48
CA ASP A 34 -5.71 -4.76 1.52
C ASP A 34 -4.47 -3.93 1.86
N ALA A 35 -4.63 -2.72 2.39
CA ALA A 35 -3.53 -1.93 2.90
C ALA A 35 -2.78 -2.63 4.05
N ARG A 36 -3.52 -3.27 4.98
CA ARG A 36 -2.95 -4.08 6.07
C ARG A 36 -2.24 -5.31 5.50
N ALA A 37 -2.88 -6.04 4.59
CA ALA A 37 -2.32 -7.22 3.97
C ALA A 37 -1.01 -6.90 3.24
N ALA A 38 -0.96 -5.82 2.47
CA ALA A 38 0.25 -5.37 1.78
C ALA A 38 1.39 -5.00 2.74
N ALA A 39 1.09 -4.37 3.87
CA ALA A 39 2.10 -4.02 4.88
C ALA A 39 2.67 -5.24 5.61
N LEU A 40 1.82 -6.20 5.99
CA LEU A 40 2.27 -7.48 6.52
C LEU A 40 3.11 -8.24 5.48
N ALA A 41 2.71 -8.14 4.20
CA ALA A 41 3.42 -8.77 3.11
C ALA A 41 4.82 -8.18 2.91
N ALA A 42 4.93 -6.85 2.93
CA ALA A 42 6.20 -6.15 2.83
C ALA A 42 7.15 -6.51 3.98
N ARG A 43 6.64 -6.61 5.22
CA ARG A 43 7.41 -7.06 6.39
C ARG A 43 7.97 -8.45 6.22
N ALA A 44 7.13 -9.44 5.93
CA ALA A 44 7.60 -10.81 5.80
C ALA A 44 8.55 -11.00 4.62
N ARG A 45 8.38 -10.28 3.50
CA ARG A 45 9.35 -10.28 2.39
C ARG A 45 10.67 -9.63 2.77
N ALA A 46 10.67 -8.50 3.47
CA ALA A 46 11.89 -7.88 3.96
C ALA A 46 12.64 -8.80 4.93
N LYS A 47 11.93 -9.47 5.86
CA LYS A 47 12.52 -10.44 6.79
C LYS A 47 13.11 -11.64 6.05
N ALA A 48 12.42 -12.17 5.05
CA ALA A 48 12.90 -13.33 4.30
C ALA A 48 14.10 -13.00 3.39
N GLN A 49 14.11 -11.82 2.77
CA GLN A 49 15.09 -11.47 1.73
C GLN A 49 16.28 -10.66 2.28
N VAL A 50 16.08 -9.91 3.36
CA VAL A 50 17.05 -8.95 3.91
C VAL A 50 17.34 -9.22 5.40
N GLY A 51 16.59 -10.12 6.06
CA GLY A 51 16.78 -10.46 7.47
C GLY A 51 16.26 -9.41 8.46
N ARG A 52 15.76 -8.26 7.99
CA ARG A 52 15.26 -7.15 8.82
C ARG A 52 14.12 -6.40 8.14
N ASP A 53 13.43 -5.55 8.90
CA ASP A 53 12.57 -4.55 8.29
C ASP A 53 13.45 -3.47 7.62
N ILE A 54 12.90 -2.86 6.58
CA ILE A 54 13.45 -1.68 5.89
C ILE A 54 12.40 -0.56 5.97
N PRO A 55 12.76 0.72 5.79
CA PRO A 55 11.78 1.75 5.48
C PRO A 55 11.01 1.34 4.22
N TYR A 56 9.68 1.29 4.28
CA TYR A 56 8.87 0.92 3.12
C TYR A 56 8.39 2.19 2.41
N VAL A 57 8.78 2.35 1.14
CA VAL A 57 8.19 3.39 0.28
C VAL A 57 6.79 2.95 -0.14
N LEU A 58 5.78 3.72 0.24
CA LEU A 58 4.38 3.50 -0.12
C LEU A 58 4.05 4.26 -1.40
N LEU A 59 3.66 3.55 -2.46
CA LEU A 59 3.11 4.15 -3.66
C LEU A 59 1.61 4.42 -3.46
N MET A 60 1.17 5.63 -3.79
CA MET A 60 -0.23 6.07 -3.75
C MET A 60 -0.57 6.82 -5.04
N HIS A 61 -1.83 6.74 -5.44
CA HIS A 61 -2.41 7.49 -6.53
C HIS A 61 -3.28 8.63 -5.98
N VAL A 62 -3.40 9.68 -6.77
CA VAL A 62 -4.29 10.80 -6.44
C VAL A 62 -5.70 10.44 -6.93
N GLY A 63 -6.61 10.26 -5.98
CA GLY A 63 -8.02 9.96 -6.22
C GLY A 63 -8.92 10.57 -5.14
N ALA A 64 -10.20 10.75 -5.46
CA ALA A 64 -11.18 11.23 -4.48
C ALA A 64 -11.34 10.24 -3.32
N PHE A 65 -11.26 8.94 -3.62
CA PHE A 65 -11.29 7.93 -2.58
C PHE A 65 -10.01 7.90 -1.75
N ASP A 66 -8.84 8.02 -2.37
CA ASP A 66 -7.56 8.10 -1.66
C ASP A 66 -7.50 9.31 -0.73
N ALA A 67 -7.96 10.48 -1.17
CA ALA A 67 -8.06 11.68 -0.34
C ALA A 67 -8.97 11.46 0.88
N ARG A 68 -10.09 10.77 0.68
CA ARG A 68 -11.03 10.38 1.76
C ARG A 68 -10.41 9.38 2.73
N MET A 69 -9.65 8.42 2.22
CA MET A 69 -9.10 7.30 3.01
C MET A 69 -7.77 7.59 3.66
N LEU A 70 -7.02 8.60 3.19
CA LEU A 70 -5.67 8.89 3.68
C LEU A 70 -5.60 9.03 5.21
N PRO A 71 -6.50 9.75 5.92
CA PRO A 71 -6.45 9.81 7.38
C PRO A 71 -6.58 8.43 8.05
N LYS A 72 -7.46 7.57 7.55
CA LYS A 72 -7.68 6.21 8.08
C LYS A 72 -6.51 5.28 7.77
N LEU A 73 -5.92 5.41 6.57
CA LEU A 73 -4.74 4.68 6.16
C LEU A 73 -3.53 5.02 7.04
N LEU A 74 -3.30 6.31 7.30
CA LEU A 74 -2.23 6.76 8.20
C LEU A 74 -2.43 6.30 9.64
N ALA A 75 -3.68 6.30 10.13
CA ALA A 75 -4.03 5.77 11.45
C ALA A 75 -3.75 4.26 11.55
N LEU A 76 -4.22 3.47 10.57
CA LEU A 76 -3.96 2.04 10.48
C LEU A 76 -2.46 1.73 10.55
N TYR A 77 -1.63 2.44 9.78
CA TYR A 77 -0.19 2.17 9.80
C TYR A 77 0.46 2.55 11.14
N ARG A 78 0.01 3.61 11.82
CA ARG A 78 0.47 3.91 13.19
C ARG A 78 0.09 2.80 14.17
N GLU A 79 -1.15 2.30 14.10
CA GLU A 79 -1.61 1.16 14.91
C GLU A 79 -0.78 -0.11 14.65
N MET A 80 -0.33 -0.31 13.42
CA MET A 80 0.57 -1.41 13.04
C MET A 80 2.05 -1.18 13.47
N GLY A 81 2.33 -0.07 14.15
CA GLY A 81 3.65 0.28 14.67
C GLY A 81 4.59 0.94 13.66
N PHE A 82 4.08 1.43 12.52
CA PHE A 82 4.88 2.21 11.58
C PHE A 82 5.03 3.66 12.04
N ARG A 83 6.14 4.28 11.61
CA ARG A 83 6.35 5.73 11.65
C ARG A 83 6.48 6.24 10.22
N PHE A 84 6.12 7.49 10.00
CA PHE A 84 6.29 8.16 8.71
C PHE A 84 7.57 8.99 8.72
N VAL A 85 8.33 8.86 7.65
CA VAL A 85 9.56 9.61 7.39
C VAL A 85 9.48 10.17 5.97
N THR A 86 10.37 11.08 5.62
CA THR A 86 10.43 11.59 4.24
C THR A 86 10.99 10.53 3.30
N LEU A 87 10.78 10.70 1.99
CA LEU A 87 11.37 9.80 1.00
C LEU A 87 12.91 9.76 1.09
N PRO A 88 13.63 10.91 1.18
CA PRO A 88 15.08 10.90 1.39
C PRO A 88 15.53 10.12 2.64
N ASP A 89 14.81 10.24 3.76
CA ASP A 89 15.12 9.49 4.98
C ASP A 89 14.95 7.98 4.80
N ALA A 90 13.92 7.56 4.04
CA ALA A 90 13.69 6.16 3.73
C ALA A 90 14.75 5.60 2.77
N GLU A 91 15.11 6.37 1.75
CA GLU A 91 16.09 6.01 0.72
C GLU A 91 17.54 5.99 1.22
N ALA A 92 17.82 6.61 2.37
CA ALA A 92 19.12 6.50 3.04
C ALA A 92 19.43 5.09 3.55
N ASP A 93 18.44 4.19 3.63
CA ASP A 93 18.68 2.79 3.97
C ASP A 93 19.52 2.10 2.87
N PRO A 94 20.59 1.33 3.22
CA PRO A 94 21.44 0.65 2.25
C PRO A 94 20.70 -0.26 1.27
N TYR A 95 19.49 -0.73 1.63
CA TYR A 95 18.61 -1.45 0.73
C TYR A 95 18.34 -0.68 -0.56
N TYR A 96 18.22 0.65 -0.52
CA TYR A 96 17.88 1.48 -1.67
C TYR A 96 19.08 2.00 -2.46
N ALA A 97 20.32 1.69 -2.07
CA ALA A 97 21.53 2.27 -2.70
C ALA A 97 21.53 2.17 -4.24
N ARG A 98 21.20 0.99 -4.80
CA ARG A 98 21.12 0.78 -6.26
C ARG A 98 19.82 1.29 -6.90
N ALA A 99 18.85 1.71 -6.10
CA ALA A 99 17.64 2.37 -6.59
C ALA A 99 17.87 3.88 -6.80
N VAL A 100 18.78 4.49 -6.02
CA VAL A 100 19.02 5.94 -6.03
C VAL A 100 20.32 6.35 -6.70
N ASP A 101 21.33 5.47 -6.73
CA ASP A 101 22.60 5.70 -7.42
C ASP A 101 22.67 4.85 -8.70
N LEU A 102 22.43 5.51 -9.84
CA LEU A 102 22.43 4.89 -11.16
C LEU A 102 23.84 4.53 -11.68
N SER A 103 24.91 4.97 -10.99
CA SER A 103 26.28 4.58 -11.34
C SER A 103 26.63 3.16 -10.88
N LEU A 104 25.86 2.61 -9.94
CA LEU A 104 26.06 1.25 -9.42
C LEU A 104 25.51 0.21 -10.41
N SER A 105 26.28 -0.86 -10.64
CA SER A 105 25.87 -1.97 -11.53
C SER A 105 24.78 -2.87 -10.91
N GLY A 106 24.13 -3.71 -11.71
CA GLY A 106 23.15 -4.70 -11.21
C GLY A 106 21.70 -4.18 -11.17
N SER A 107 20.78 -5.03 -10.71
CA SER A 107 19.35 -4.71 -10.71
C SER A 107 18.92 -3.87 -9.51
N THR A 108 17.91 -3.03 -9.72
CA THR A 108 17.21 -2.36 -8.63
C THR A 108 16.64 -3.39 -7.66
N PRO A 109 16.85 -3.21 -6.35
CA PRO A 109 16.33 -4.13 -5.35
C PRO A 109 14.80 -4.07 -5.34
N SER A 110 14.18 -5.23 -5.19
CA SER A 110 12.74 -5.38 -5.14
C SER A 110 12.36 -6.37 -4.06
N LEU A 111 11.37 -6.02 -3.25
CA LEU A 111 10.72 -6.96 -2.33
C LEU A 111 9.63 -7.78 -3.03
N ALA A 112 9.50 -7.72 -4.36
CA ALA A 112 8.64 -8.65 -5.08
C ALA A 112 9.24 -10.06 -5.03
N GLY A 113 8.41 -11.09 -4.88
CA GLY A 113 8.84 -12.48 -4.76
C GLY A 113 8.49 -13.11 -3.41
N PRO A 114 9.14 -14.23 -3.04
CA PRO A 114 8.76 -15.03 -1.88
C PRO A 114 9.03 -14.31 -0.53
N PRO A 115 8.34 -14.73 0.56
CA PRO A 115 7.24 -15.71 0.57
C PRO A 115 5.98 -15.16 -0.12
N THR A 116 5.19 -16.08 -0.70
CA THR A 116 3.84 -15.76 -1.19
C THR A 116 2.95 -15.53 0.02
N ILE A 117 2.42 -14.31 0.13
CA ILE A 117 1.57 -13.86 1.24
C ILE A 117 0.16 -13.67 0.68
N PRO A 118 -0.93 -13.79 1.47
CA PRO A 118 -2.28 -13.78 0.94
C PRO A 118 -2.53 -12.65 -0.05
N THR A 119 -3.17 -13.00 -1.15
CA THR A 119 -3.45 -12.10 -2.27
C THR A 119 -4.32 -10.93 -1.82
N LEU A 120 -4.03 -9.75 -2.35
CA LEU A 120 -4.91 -8.59 -2.24
C LEU A 120 -6.28 -8.93 -2.84
N VAL A 121 -7.36 -8.62 -2.12
CA VAL A 121 -8.72 -8.98 -2.52
C VAL A 121 -9.25 -8.02 -3.58
N GLY A 122 -8.83 -6.76 -3.56
CA GLY A 122 -9.36 -5.69 -4.39
C GLY A 122 -10.64 -5.06 -3.84
N PRO A 123 -11.20 -4.08 -4.56
CA PRO A 123 -12.52 -3.57 -4.26
C PRO A 123 -13.58 -4.69 -4.44
N PRO A 124 -14.64 -4.75 -3.62
CA PRO A 124 -15.63 -5.83 -3.71
C PRO A 124 -16.33 -5.84 -5.08
N ALA A 125 -16.40 -7.02 -5.71
CA ALA A 125 -17.04 -7.18 -7.01
C ALA A 125 -18.55 -6.86 -6.94
N GLY A 126 -19.07 -6.24 -8.01
CA GLY A 126 -20.49 -5.87 -8.09
C GLY A 126 -20.89 -4.66 -7.22
N LEU A 127 -19.97 -4.14 -6.41
CA LEU A 127 -20.24 -2.99 -5.56
C LEU A 127 -20.42 -1.75 -6.45
N CYS A 128 -21.61 -1.17 -6.41
CA CYS A 128 -21.99 0.03 -7.17
C CYS A 128 -21.81 -0.06 -8.69
N SER A 129 -21.83 -1.28 -9.24
CA SER A 129 -22.05 -1.56 -10.66
C SER A 129 -23.45 -1.16 -11.11
#